data_AF-A0A8D3A8P3-F1
#
_entry.id   AF-A0A8D3A8P3-F1
#
_cell.length_a   1.000
_cell.length_b   1.000
_cell.length_c   1.000
_cell.angle_alpha   90.00
_cell.angle_beta   90.00
_cell.angle_gamma   90.00
#
_symmetry.space_group_name_H-M   'P 1'
#
loop_
_entity.id
_entity.type
_entity.pdbx_description
1 polymer ?
#
loop_
_entity_poly.entity_id
_entity_poly.type
_entity_poly.pdbx_seq_one_letter_code
_entity_poly.pdbx_strand_id
1 'polypeptide(L)'
;MKVGLAAGCFVLRVMSVSLLLALVCAMASSTQLSTKDLCGPEVAALKRSIKKLENRLLIGTWQVEHLQTHKYFRPFQPAVPDTKDEMDTAPGVNQNSSGTLDISNTTLMIPLPPAGNIIVHDKDCSELFDRLRPPSGFYRIRPKSHQEPFLAYCDMEDGGGWTVFQKRRHGKVDFNRDWVDYRDGFGDFKLWNDEFWLGNEHMYSLLSEGKNLVKIELKDWEGKRTYAFYENFRITDEADKYRLHYGQYSGKAGDALTGGGGSVEQWSASLSGMQFSTRDQDNDRYLQGSCAQENEAGWWFNRCHAANLNGKFYRTGKYKGKYDNGLVWGTWRGLWYSLRHTTMKVRPLVFLDAVGSGAGEI
;
A
#
# COMPACT_ATOMS: atom_id res chain seq x y z
N MET A 1 -20.14 31.42 83.04
CA MET A 1 -19.20 32.48 82.62
C MET A 1 -19.35 32.71 81.13
N LYS A 2 -19.17 33.97 80.72
CA LYS A 2 -19.44 34.63 79.45
C LYS A 2 -18.53 34.19 78.27
N VAL A 3 -19.09 34.26 77.04
CA VAL A 3 -18.53 34.82 75.76
C VAL A 3 -17.32 34.07 75.14
N GLY A 4 -17.15 33.84 73.84
CA GLY A 4 -17.92 34.18 72.63
C GLY A 4 -17.03 34.07 71.36
N LEU A 5 -17.73 33.99 70.22
CA LEU A 5 -17.42 34.43 68.85
C LEU A 5 -16.25 33.88 67.99
N ALA A 6 -16.67 33.66 66.74
CA ALA A 6 -15.98 33.38 65.50
C ALA A 6 -15.06 34.50 64.99
N ALA A 7 -14.15 34.16 64.06
CA ALA A 7 -14.04 34.76 62.72
C ALA A 7 -12.83 34.19 61.97
N GLY A 8 -13.02 33.77 60.72
CA GLY A 8 -11.93 33.51 59.78
C GLY A 8 -11.51 34.75 59.01
N CYS A 9 -10.28 34.75 58.46
CA CYS A 9 -9.97 35.37 57.15
C CYS A 9 -8.54 35.04 56.68
N PHE A 10 -8.45 34.41 55.50
CA PHE A 10 -7.61 34.71 54.33
C PHE A 10 -6.06 34.95 54.42
N VAL A 11 -5.35 34.04 53.73
CA VAL A 11 -4.39 34.25 52.62
C VAL A 11 -2.85 34.31 52.84
N LEU A 12 -2.22 33.32 52.16
CA LEU A 12 -0.90 33.17 51.52
C LEU A 12 0.36 33.87 52.10
N ARG A 13 1.36 33.03 52.41
CA ARG A 13 2.75 33.31 52.00
C ARG A 13 3.37 32.10 51.28
N VAL A 14 3.69 32.37 50.02
CA VAL A 14 4.54 31.69 49.03
C VAL A 14 5.48 30.62 49.61
N MET A 15 5.24 29.35 49.26
CA MET A 15 6.28 28.31 49.31
C MET A 15 7.06 28.34 47.99
N SER A 16 8.39 28.31 48.08
CA SER A 16 9.25 28.39 46.90
C SER A 16 9.11 27.13 46.04
N VAL A 17 9.10 27.33 44.71
CA VAL A 17 9.03 26.29 43.68
C VAL A 17 10.09 25.19 43.87
N SER A 18 11.21 25.53 44.49
CA SER A 18 12.29 24.60 44.84
C SER A 18 11.87 23.49 45.82
N LEU A 19 10.96 23.78 46.77
CA LEU A 19 10.50 22.80 47.75
C LEU A 19 9.49 21.80 47.15
N LEU A 20 8.69 22.26 46.19
CA LEU A 20 7.79 21.42 45.39
C LEU A 20 8.57 20.49 44.45
N LEU A 21 9.65 20.98 43.81
CA LEU A 21 10.53 20.11 43.00
C LEU A 21 11.25 19.06 43.85
N ALA A 22 11.66 19.39 45.08
CA ALA A 22 12.34 18.44 45.96
C ALA A 22 11.43 17.29 46.42
N LEU A 23 10.16 17.57 46.70
CA LEU A 23 9.15 16.55 47.06
C LEU A 23 8.77 15.66 45.87
N VAL A 24 8.77 16.19 44.64
CA VAL A 24 8.55 15.39 43.43
C VAL A 24 9.75 14.48 43.11
N CYS A 25 10.98 14.91 43.42
CA CYS A 25 12.17 14.07 43.27
C CYS A 25 12.31 12.99 44.37
N ALA A 26 11.86 13.25 45.60
CA ALA A 26 12.01 12.32 46.72
C ALA A 26 11.03 11.13 46.69
N MET A 27 9.93 11.22 45.94
CA MET A 27 8.98 10.11 45.74
C MET A 27 9.31 9.25 44.51
N ALA A 28 10.35 9.63 43.73
CA ALA A 28 10.80 8.90 42.55
C ALA A 28 11.85 7.82 42.86
N SER A 29 12.12 7.52 44.13
CA SER A 29 13.16 6.58 44.55
C SER A 29 12.64 5.58 45.58
N SER A 30 11.74 4.69 45.15
CA SER A 30 11.69 3.27 45.56
C SER A 30 10.35 2.63 45.17
N THR A 31 10.29 2.07 43.97
CA THR A 31 9.60 0.80 43.62
C THR A 31 9.67 0.65 42.11
N GLN A 32 10.17 -0.49 41.64
CA GLN A 32 10.17 -0.84 40.23
C GLN A 32 8.72 -0.91 39.71
N LEU A 33 8.40 -0.09 38.72
CA LEU A 33 7.35 -0.42 37.76
C LEU A 33 7.83 0.02 36.37
N SER A 34 8.16 -0.98 35.56
CA SER A 34 8.57 -0.84 34.17
C SER A 34 7.43 -0.23 33.35
N THR A 35 7.48 1.06 33.08
CA THR A 35 6.70 1.70 32.02
C THR A 35 7.34 1.37 30.67
N LYS A 36 7.20 0.11 30.24
CA LYS A 36 7.32 -0.27 28.82
C LYS A 36 5.89 -0.58 28.33
N ASP A 37 5.46 0.18 27.32
CA ASP A 37 4.50 -0.25 26.29
C ASP A 37 3.06 -0.63 26.68
N LEU A 38 2.40 0.12 27.57
CA LEU A 38 0.94 -0.04 27.74
C LEU A 38 0.08 0.65 26.67
N CYS A 39 0.60 1.61 25.89
CA CYS A 39 -0.17 2.28 24.82
C CYS A 39 0.09 1.73 23.41
N GLY A 40 1.07 0.85 23.21
CA GLY A 40 1.41 0.32 21.87
C GLY A 40 0.25 -0.41 21.18
N PRO A 41 -0.33 -1.45 21.79
CA PRO A 41 -1.34 -2.28 21.14
C PRO A 41 -2.67 -1.54 20.92
N GLU A 42 -3.08 -0.69 21.87
CA GLU A 42 -4.30 0.12 21.75
C GLU A 42 -4.17 1.20 20.69
N VAL A 43 -3.04 1.91 20.62
CA VAL A 43 -2.78 2.91 19.58
C VAL A 43 -2.68 2.24 18.20
N ALA A 44 -2.09 1.04 18.09
CA ALA A 44 -2.07 0.27 16.86
C ALA A 44 -3.48 -0.21 16.44
N ALA A 45 -4.30 -0.68 17.39
CA ALA A 45 -5.70 -1.01 17.15
C ALA A 45 -6.53 0.20 16.70
N LEU A 46 -6.28 1.37 17.29
CA LEU A 46 -6.93 2.62 16.92
C LEU A 46 -6.50 3.07 15.51
N LYS A 47 -5.20 3.03 15.20
CA LYS A 47 -4.70 3.32 13.84
C LYS A 47 -5.30 2.39 12.78
N ARG A 48 -5.43 1.09 13.08
CA ARG A 48 -6.14 0.13 12.21
C ARG A 48 -7.60 0.52 11.99
N SER A 49 -8.29 0.90 13.07
CA SER A 49 -9.69 1.34 13.00
C SER A 49 -9.82 2.61 12.17
N ILE A 50 -8.94 3.59 12.37
CA ILE A 50 -8.89 4.83 11.58
C ILE A 50 -8.67 4.51 10.11
N LYS A 51 -7.67 3.70 9.77
CA LYS A 51 -7.38 3.33 8.38
C LYS A 51 -8.53 2.56 7.73
N LYS A 52 -9.17 1.64 8.46
CA LYS A 52 -10.37 0.93 8.01
C LYS A 52 -11.52 1.91 7.77
N LEU A 53 -11.69 2.90 8.63
CA LEU A 53 -12.69 3.95 8.48
C LEU A 53 -12.37 4.90 7.32
N GLU A 54 -11.11 5.29 7.12
CA GLU A 54 -10.68 6.11 5.98
C GLU A 54 -10.93 5.38 4.66
N ASN A 55 -10.59 4.09 4.58
CA ASN A 55 -10.90 3.26 3.41
C ASN A 55 -12.41 3.16 3.19
N ARG A 56 -13.20 2.95 4.26
CA ARG A 56 -14.67 2.93 4.17
C ARG A 56 -15.25 4.28 3.76
N LEU A 57 -14.70 5.38 4.27
CA LEU A 57 -15.10 6.74 3.91
C LEU A 57 -14.82 7.01 2.44
N LEU A 58 -13.61 6.68 1.98
CA LEU A 58 -13.22 6.81 0.57
C LEU A 58 -14.15 5.99 -0.34
N ILE A 59 -14.45 4.74 0.04
CA ILE A 59 -15.42 3.90 -0.66
C ILE A 59 -16.82 4.53 -0.64
N GLY A 60 -17.28 5.04 0.50
CA GLY A 60 -18.59 5.69 0.65
C GLY A 60 -18.71 6.97 -0.18
N THR A 61 -17.67 7.80 -0.21
CA THR A 61 -17.63 9.00 -1.05
C THR A 61 -17.75 8.63 -2.53
N TRP A 62 -17.06 7.57 -2.97
CA TRP A 62 -17.19 7.07 -4.34
C TRP A 62 -18.56 6.47 -4.64
N GLN A 63 -19.19 5.79 -3.67
CA GLN A 63 -20.55 5.28 -3.84
C GLN A 63 -21.54 6.43 -4.07
N VAL A 64 -21.43 7.51 -3.28
CA VAL A 64 -22.27 8.70 -3.43
C VAL A 64 -22.01 9.37 -4.79
N GLU A 65 -20.75 9.55 -5.18
CA GLU A 65 -20.37 10.14 -6.47
C GLU A 65 -20.87 9.29 -7.65
N HIS A 66 -20.74 7.96 -7.58
CA HIS A 66 -21.27 7.03 -8.58
C HIS A 66 -22.80 7.14 -8.71
N LEU A 67 -23.52 7.18 -7.59
CA LEU A 67 -24.98 7.36 -7.58
C LEU A 67 -25.42 8.72 -8.14
N GLN A 68 -24.67 9.79 -7.84
CA GLN A 68 -24.93 11.13 -8.35
C GLN A 68 -24.68 11.22 -9.87
N THR A 69 -23.61 10.58 -10.36
CA THR A 69 -23.22 10.60 -11.78
C THR A 69 -24.09 9.71 -12.67
N HIS A 70 -24.65 8.62 -12.14
CA HIS A 70 -25.41 7.63 -12.94
C HIS A 70 -26.94 7.70 -12.82
N LYS A 71 -27.50 8.77 -12.20
CA LYS A 71 -28.96 9.10 -12.14
C LYS A 71 -29.92 7.89 -12.16
N TYR A 72 -29.89 7.05 -11.12
CA TYR A 72 -30.99 6.09 -10.85
C TYR A 72 -32.08 6.64 -9.92
N PHE A 73 -32.03 7.93 -9.57
CA PHE A 73 -33.12 8.63 -8.91
C PHE A 73 -33.49 9.87 -9.73
N ARG A 74 -34.54 9.76 -10.55
CA ARG A 74 -35.39 10.92 -10.79
C ARG A 74 -36.16 11.18 -9.49
N PRO A 75 -36.12 12.39 -8.91
CA PRO A 75 -37.09 12.75 -7.88
C PRO A 75 -38.49 12.48 -8.45
N PHE A 76 -39.32 11.80 -7.67
CA PHE A 76 -40.72 11.61 -7.99
C PHE A 76 -41.33 13.02 -8.16
N GLN A 77 -41.65 13.42 -9.38
CA GLN A 77 -42.51 14.57 -9.60
C GLN A 77 -43.95 14.07 -9.45
N PRO A 78 -44.75 14.64 -8.52
CA PRO A 78 -46.17 14.32 -8.44
C PRO A 78 -46.82 14.67 -9.77
N ALA A 79 -47.60 13.74 -10.33
CA ALA A 79 -48.42 13.98 -11.50
C ALA A 79 -49.42 15.10 -11.19
N VAL A 80 -49.35 16.20 -11.93
CA VAL A 80 -50.41 17.20 -11.99
C VAL A 80 -51.48 16.64 -12.96
N PRO A 81 -52.78 16.64 -12.61
CA PRO A 81 -53.80 16.06 -13.47
C PRO A 81 -54.04 16.92 -14.71
N ASP A 82 -54.25 16.22 -15.83
CA ASP A 82 -54.68 16.76 -17.11
C ASP A 82 -55.97 17.60 -16.99
N THR A 83 -55.93 18.81 -17.55
CA THR A 83 -57.08 19.45 -18.18
C THR A 83 -56.67 19.91 -19.57
N LYS A 84 -57.37 19.37 -20.57
CA LYS A 84 -57.30 19.73 -21.99
C LYS A 84 -57.86 21.14 -22.19
N ASP A 85 -57.30 21.89 -23.14
CA ASP A 85 -58.05 22.46 -24.26
C ASP A 85 -57.11 22.93 -25.39
N GLU A 86 -57.70 23.04 -26.58
CA GLU A 86 -57.19 22.97 -27.96
C GLU A 86 -56.33 24.14 -28.51
N MET A 87 -55.53 23.79 -29.55
CA MET A 87 -55.25 24.52 -30.82
C MET A 87 -54.47 25.86 -30.72
N ASP A 88 -53.34 26.11 -31.40
CA ASP A 88 -53.17 26.19 -32.85
C ASP A 88 -51.68 26.43 -33.26
N THR A 89 -51.33 26.06 -34.49
CA THR A 89 -50.25 26.56 -35.41
C THR A 89 -48.77 26.81 -34.98
N ALA A 90 -47.85 26.21 -35.76
CA ALA A 90 -46.46 26.65 -36.01
C ALA A 90 -46.45 27.84 -37.02
N PRO A 91 -45.36 28.62 -37.31
CA PRO A 91 -43.93 28.21 -37.27
C PRO A 91 -42.85 29.27 -36.89
N GLY A 92 -41.64 28.78 -36.62
CA GLY A 92 -40.36 29.43 -37.00
C GLY A 92 -39.61 30.29 -35.97
N VAL A 93 -38.30 30.03 -35.85
CA VAL A 93 -37.16 30.97 -35.94
C VAL A 93 -35.99 30.57 -35.04
N ASN A 94 -34.85 30.38 -35.70
CA ASN A 94 -33.50 30.24 -35.17
C ASN A 94 -33.12 31.36 -34.19
N GLN A 95 -32.41 31.04 -33.11
CA GLN A 95 -31.28 31.85 -32.67
C GLN A 95 -30.13 30.97 -32.17
N ASN A 96 -29.04 31.03 -32.93
CA ASN A 96 -27.70 30.67 -32.49
C ASN A 96 -27.28 31.63 -31.36
N SER A 97 -26.88 31.09 -30.21
CA SER A 97 -25.95 31.77 -29.32
C SER A 97 -24.69 30.93 -29.19
N SER A 98 -23.74 31.32 -30.04
CA SER A 98 -22.31 31.08 -29.92
C SER A 98 -21.84 31.37 -28.50
N GLY A 99 -21.32 30.34 -27.84
CA GLY A 99 -20.45 30.45 -26.67
C GLY A 99 -19.19 29.63 -26.91
N THR A 100 -18.28 30.18 -27.71
CA THR A 100 -16.86 29.81 -27.69
C THR A 100 -16.35 29.99 -26.26
N LEU A 101 -15.88 28.91 -25.65
CA LEU A 101 -15.00 29.00 -24.48
C LEU A 101 -13.64 28.43 -24.86
N ASP A 102 -12.67 29.31 -24.66
CA ASP A 102 -11.31 29.25 -25.15
C ASP A 102 -10.52 28.06 -24.64
N ILE A 103 -9.77 27.47 -25.56
CA ILE A 103 -8.61 26.63 -25.27
C ILE A 103 -7.53 27.55 -24.69
N SER A 104 -7.44 27.64 -23.36
CA SER A 104 -6.18 28.01 -22.71
C SER A 104 -6.07 27.40 -21.31
N ASN A 105 -5.13 26.47 -21.21
CA ASN A 105 -4.23 26.28 -20.07
C ASN A 105 -4.88 26.13 -18.68
N THR A 106 -5.22 24.90 -18.29
CA THR A 106 -4.75 24.28 -17.05
C THR A 106 -5.03 22.77 -17.17
N THR A 107 -3.98 21.95 -17.27
CA THR A 107 -4.08 20.49 -17.18
C THR A 107 -4.47 20.09 -15.76
N LEU A 108 -5.74 20.26 -15.41
CA LEU A 108 -6.32 19.66 -14.21
C LEU A 108 -6.54 18.18 -14.49
N MET A 109 -5.72 17.37 -13.86
CA MET A 109 -5.84 15.91 -13.86
C MET A 109 -7.23 15.52 -13.34
N ILE A 110 -7.99 14.79 -14.14
CA ILE A 110 -9.08 13.97 -13.65
C ILE A 110 -8.72 12.53 -14.00
N PRO A 111 -8.49 11.66 -13.00
CA PRO A 111 -8.93 10.29 -13.19
C PRO A 111 -9.64 9.76 -11.94
N LEU A 112 -10.98 9.76 -11.96
CA LEU A 112 -11.86 8.76 -11.35
C LEU A 112 -13.16 8.73 -12.20
N PRO A 113 -13.87 7.59 -12.40
CA PRO A 113 -13.71 6.25 -11.80
C PRO A 113 -13.70 5.10 -12.87
N PRO A 114 -13.69 3.81 -12.45
CA PRO A 114 -15.00 3.17 -12.37
C PRO A 114 -15.15 2.39 -11.06
N ALA A 115 -16.01 2.90 -10.18
CA ALA A 115 -16.81 2.05 -9.32
C ALA A 115 -17.81 1.29 -10.21
N GLY A 116 -17.30 0.41 -11.07
CA GLY A 116 -18.10 -0.48 -11.89
C GLY A 116 -18.68 -1.55 -10.98
N ASN A 117 -19.99 -1.44 -10.71
CA ASN A 117 -20.79 -2.26 -9.80
C ASN A 117 -20.36 -2.22 -8.31
N ILE A 118 -21.36 -1.96 -7.46
CA ILE A 118 -21.25 -2.10 -5.99
C ILE A 118 -20.84 -3.53 -5.59
N ILE A 119 -21.13 -4.50 -6.46
CA ILE A 119 -20.77 -5.90 -6.32
C ILE A 119 -19.47 -6.18 -7.07
N VAL A 120 -18.41 -6.45 -6.30
CA VAL A 120 -17.09 -6.82 -6.83
C VAL A 120 -17.04 -8.34 -6.94
N HIS A 121 -16.94 -8.81 -8.19
CA HIS A 121 -16.82 -10.24 -8.49
C HIS A 121 -15.41 -10.62 -8.96
N ASP A 122 -14.68 -9.68 -9.58
CA ASP A 122 -13.37 -9.95 -10.16
C ASP A 122 -12.38 -10.32 -9.05
N LYS A 123 -11.76 -11.48 -9.17
CA LYS A 123 -10.79 -11.97 -8.18
C LYS A 123 -9.53 -11.12 -8.13
N ASP A 124 -9.08 -10.69 -9.29
CA ASP A 124 -7.88 -9.90 -9.48
C ASP A 124 -8.02 -8.96 -10.68
N CYS A 125 -6.94 -8.24 -11.00
CA CYS A 125 -6.93 -7.31 -12.13
C CYS A 125 -7.01 -8.02 -13.48
N SER A 126 -6.69 -9.31 -13.55
CA SER A 126 -6.71 -10.09 -14.79
C SER A 126 -8.15 -10.40 -15.22
N GLU A 127 -8.99 -10.86 -14.30
CA GLU A 127 -10.43 -11.07 -14.57
C GLU A 127 -11.12 -9.74 -14.94
N LEU A 128 -10.75 -8.65 -14.26
CA LEU A 128 -11.24 -7.31 -14.58
C LEU A 128 -10.81 -6.86 -16.00
N PHE A 129 -9.56 -7.12 -16.37
CA PHE A 129 -9.03 -6.77 -17.69
C PHE A 129 -9.71 -7.57 -18.80
N ASP A 130 -9.90 -8.88 -18.60
CA ASP A 130 -10.60 -9.74 -19.57
C ASP A 130 -12.03 -9.27 -19.81
N ARG A 131 -12.70 -8.81 -18.76
CA ARG A 131 -14.10 -8.36 -18.81
C ARG A 131 -14.27 -6.98 -19.41
N LEU A 132 -13.45 -6.00 -19.02
CA LEU A 132 -13.68 -4.58 -19.34
C LEU A 132 -12.54 -3.88 -20.09
N ARG A 133 -11.32 -4.43 -20.06
CA ARG A 133 -10.09 -3.75 -20.52
C ARG A 133 -10.00 -2.27 -20.08
N PRO A 134 -10.18 -1.97 -18.78
CA PRO A 134 -10.21 -0.60 -18.33
C PRO A 134 -8.79 0.01 -18.34
N PRO A 135 -8.62 1.34 -18.24
CA PRO A 135 -7.30 1.95 -18.14
C PRO A 135 -6.60 1.57 -16.82
N SER A 136 -5.28 1.79 -16.73
CA SER A 136 -4.56 1.59 -15.46
C SER A 136 -5.11 2.47 -14.34
N GLY A 137 -5.20 1.94 -13.12
CA GLY A 137 -5.79 2.68 -12.01
C GLY A 137 -6.05 1.82 -10.77
N PHE A 138 -6.64 2.41 -9.74
CA PHE A 138 -7.06 1.68 -8.55
C PHE A 138 -8.47 1.11 -8.74
N TYR A 139 -8.61 -0.20 -8.51
CA TYR A 139 -9.86 -0.94 -8.62
C TYR A 139 -10.08 -1.80 -7.39
N ARG A 140 -11.34 -2.13 -7.11
CA ARG A 140 -11.68 -3.09 -6.06
C ARG A 140 -11.63 -4.49 -6.65
N ILE A 141 -10.96 -5.39 -5.96
CA ILE A 141 -10.87 -6.81 -6.33
C ILE A 141 -11.25 -7.68 -5.13
N ARG A 142 -11.68 -8.91 -5.39
CA ARG A 142 -12.14 -9.85 -4.37
C ARG A 142 -11.59 -11.25 -4.64
N PRO A 143 -10.33 -11.53 -4.27
CA PRO A 143 -9.68 -12.82 -4.57
C PRO A 143 -10.45 -14.02 -4.03
N LYS A 144 -10.94 -13.93 -2.79
CA LYS A 144 -11.73 -14.98 -2.14
C LYS A 144 -13.16 -14.49 -1.91
N SER A 145 -14.13 -15.29 -2.34
CA SER A 145 -15.57 -14.96 -2.29
C SER A 145 -16.12 -14.73 -0.87
N HIS A 146 -15.45 -15.22 0.17
CA HIS A 146 -15.84 -15.04 1.58
C HIS A 146 -15.15 -13.85 2.26
N GLN A 147 -14.18 -13.19 1.60
CA GLN A 147 -13.47 -12.02 2.15
C GLN A 147 -14.10 -10.70 1.66
N GLU A 148 -13.82 -9.60 2.36
CA GLU A 148 -14.20 -8.25 1.89
C GLU A 148 -13.32 -7.83 0.70
N PRO A 149 -13.89 -7.20 -0.35
CA PRO A 149 -13.08 -6.66 -1.45
C PRO A 149 -12.18 -5.52 -0.98
N PHE A 150 -10.95 -5.47 -1.50
CA PHE A 150 -9.96 -4.43 -1.19
C PHE A 150 -9.51 -3.69 -2.45
N LEU A 151 -8.88 -2.52 -2.24
CA LEU A 151 -8.39 -1.67 -3.32
C LEU A 151 -6.99 -2.13 -3.76
N ALA A 152 -6.79 -2.31 -5.06
CA ALA A 152 -5.49 -2.64 -5.64
C ALA A 152 -5.24 -1.80 -6.91
N TYR A 153 -3.98 -1.50 -7.19
CA TYR A 153 -3.61 -0.85 -8.44
C TYR A 153 -3.51 -1.91 -9.54
N CYS A 154 -4.35 -1.77 -10.57
CA CYS A 154 -4.29 -2.57 -11.77
C CYS A 154 -3.46 -1.84 -12.83
N ASP A 155 -2.35 -2.45 -13.23
CA ASP A 155 -1.57 -2.02 -14.38
C ASP A 155 -2.10 -2.73 -15.63
N MET A 156 -2.71 -1.93 -16.51
CA MET A 156 -3.38 -2.40 -17.72
C MET A 156 -2.58 -2.09 -19.00
N GLU A 157 -1.40 -1.47 -18.87
CA GLU A 157 -0.57 -1.03 -20.00
C GLU A 157 0.49 -2.07 -20.40
N ASP A 158 0.98 -2.87 -19.46
CA ASP A 158 2.04 -3.86 -19.67
C ASP A 158 1.48 -5.24 -20.07
N GLY A 159 0.74 -5.29 -21.18
CA GLY A 159 0.02 -6.50 -21.60
C GLY A 159 -1.22 -6.80 -20.75
N GLY A 160 -1.61 -5.91 -19.83
CA GLY A 160 -2.87 -6.01 -19.13
C GLY A 160 -2.90 -6.96 -17.93
N GLY A 161 -3.84 -6.70 -17.02
CA GLY A 161 -4.24 -7.65 -15.99
C GLY A 161 -3.30 -7.79 -14.80
N TRP A 162 -2.37 -6.87 -14.59
CA TRP A 162 -1.41 -6.97 -13.48
C TRP A 162 -1.95 -6.34 -12.20
N THR A 163 -1.97 -7.09 -11.11
CA THR A 163 -2.23 -6.56 -9.76
C THR A 163 -0.91 -6.16 -9.11
N VAL A 164 -0.69 -4.86 -8.89
CA VAL A 164 0.52 -4.35 -8.24
C VAL A 164 0.38 -4.47 -6.72
N PHE A 165 1.36 -5.10 -6.08
CA PHE A 165 1.37 -5.26 -4.61
C PHE A 165 2.51 -4.50 -3.91
N GLN A 166 3.52 -4.05 -4.64
CA GLN A 166 4.55 -3.15 -4.13
C GLN A 166 4.95 -2.13 -5.19
N LYS A 167 5.11 -0.87 -4.77
CA LYS A 167 5.62 0.19 -5.64
C LYS A 167 6.51 1.17 -4.89
N ARG A 168 7.68 1.49 -5.44
CA ARG A 168 8.63 2.52 -4.96
C ARG A 168 9.05 3.44 -6.09
N ARG A 169 9.19 4.74 -5.82
CA ARG A 169 9.45 5.79 -6.82
C ARG A 169 10.17 7.04 -6.32
N HIS A 170 9.82 7.54 -5.14
CA HIS A 170 10.25 8.87 -4.66
C HIS A 170 10.65 8.92 -3.19
N GLY A 171 10.41 7.86 -2.42
CA GLY A 171 10.76 7.76 -1.00
C GLY A 171 9.97 8.72 -0.11
N LYS A 172 8.66 8.88 -0.35
CA LYS A 172 7.76 9.63 0.54
C LYS A 172 7.14 8.73 1.60
N VAL A 173 6.95 7.46 1.29
CA VAL A 173 6.41 6.49 2.24
C VAL A 173 7.55 5.79 2.96
N ASP A 174 7.47 5.78 4.29
CA ASP A 174 8.38 5.04 5.15
C ASP A 174 8.02 3.54 5.15
N PHE A 175 9.00 2.70 4.80
CA PHE A 175 8.89 1.25 4.77
C PHE A 175 9.51 0.58 6.02
N ASN A 176 10.07 1.36 6.96
CA ASN A 176 10.51 0.85 8.26
C ASN A 176 9.31 0.68 9.20
N ARG A 177 8.50 -0.34 8.95
CA ARG A 177 7.21 -0.59 9.62
C ARG A 177 7.20 -1.87 10.43
N ASP A 178 6.27 -1.91 11.38
CA ASP A 178 6.01 -3.06 12.26
C ASP A 178 5.21 -4.16 11.54
N TRP A 179 5.09 -5.32 12.18
CA TRP A 179 4.42 -6.51 11.64
C TRP A 179 3.00 -6.22 11.18
N VAL A 180 2.22 -5.55 12.04
CA VAL A 180 0.80 -5.23 11.79
C VAL A 180 0.64 -4.33 10.57
N ASP A 181 1.54 -3.36 10.39
CA ASP A 181 1.53 -2.47 9.22
C ASP A 181 1.84 -3.26 7.94
N TYR A 182 2.85 -4.13 7.95
CA TYR A 182 3.16 -4.99 6.79
C TYR A 182 2.06 -6.01 6.49
N ARG A 183 1.39 -6.50 7.52
CA ARG A 183 0.25 -7.40 7.42
C ARG A 183 -0.95 -6.76 6.73
N ASP A 184 -1.35 -5.59 7.23
CA ASP A 184 -2.54 -4.86 6.79
C ASP A 184 -2.28 -3.97 5.56
N GLY A 185 -1.01 -3.75 5.22
CA GLY A 185 -0.57 -2.86 4.14
C GLY A 185 -0.41 -1.41 4.58
N PHE A 186 0.29 -0.61 3.79
CA PHE A 186 0.56 0.82 4.04
C PHE A 186 0.95 1.58 2.76
N GLY A 187 0.99 2.90 2.86
CA GLY A 187 1.24 3.81 1.73
C GLY A 187 -0.02 4.50 1.24
N ASP A 188 0.12 5.21 0.14
CA ASP A 188 -0.93 6.01 -0.46
C ASP A 188 -1.57 5.23 -1.63
N PHE A 189 -2.89 5.11 -1.64
CA PHE A 189 -3.66 4.43 -2.69
C PHE A 189 -4.53 5.43 -3.46
N LYS A 190 -3.96 6.60 -3.78
CA LYS A 190 -4.72 7.74 -4.32
C LYS A 190 -4.32 8.07 -5.75
N LEU A 191 -3.01 8.06 -6.02
CA LEU A 191 -2.42 8.45 -7.29
C LEU A 191 -1.64 7.30 -7.89
N TRP A 192 -1.60 7.27 -9.23
CA TRP A 192 -0.86 6.25 -9.97
C TRP A 192 0.64 6.20 -9.63
N ASN A 193 1.21 7.29 -9.10
CA ASN A 193 2.61 7.42 -8.76
C ASN A 193 2.93 7.23 -7.27
N ASP A 194 1.95 6.85 -6.46
CA ASP A 194 2.13 6.62 -5.04
C ASP A 194 3.02 5.39 -4.77
N GLU A 195 3.51 5.34 -3.53
CA GLU A 195 4.29 4.23 -3.01
C GLU A 195 3.45 3.50 -1.98
N PHE A 196 3.44 2.17 -2.07
CA PHE A 196 2.66 1.37 -1.15
C PHE A 196 3.18 -0.06 -1.06
N TRP A 197 2.77 -0.69 0.04
CA TRP A 197 2.79 -2.12 0.25
C TRP A 197 1.33 -2.56 0.42
N LEU A 198 0.86 -3.47 -0.43
CA LEU A 198 -0.53 -3.88 -0.45
C LEU A 198 -0.98 -4.52 0.86
N GLY A 199 -0.07 -5.23 1.55
CA GLY A 199 -0.36 -5.95 2.79
C GLY A 199 -0.22 -7.46 2.60
N ASN A 200 0.45 -8.12 3.54
CA ASN A 200 0.73 -9.55 3.45
C ASN A 200 -0.54 -10.41 3.41
N GLU A 201 -1.61 -10.00 4.10
CA GLU A 201 -2.88 -10.74 4.08
C GLU A 201 -3.58 -10.65 2.71
N HIS A 202 -3.54 -9.47 2.10
CA HIS A 202 -4.05 -9.25 0.74
C HIS A 202 -3.21 -10.01 -0.30
N MET A 203 -1.88 -10.00 -0.14
CA MET A 203 -0.99 -10.79 -0.98
C MET A 203 -1.22 -12.29 -0.82
N TYR A 204 -1.43 -12.80 0.39
CA TYR A 204 -1.72 -14.22 0.64
C TYR A 204 -3.00 -14.64 -0.08
N SER A 205 -4.01 -13.78 -0.02
CA SER A 205 -5.29 -13.99 -0.69
C SER A 205 -5.15 -14.07 -2.22
N LEU A 206 -4.21 -13.33 -2.81
CA LEU A 206 -3.88 -13.38 -4.25
C LEU A 206 -2.95 -14.54 -4.62
N LEU A 207 -1.96 -14.85 -3.77
CA LEU A 207 -0.80 -15.65 -4.15
C LEU A 207 -0.87 -17.12 -3.68
N SER A 208 -1.79 -17.46 -2.77
CA SER A 208 -1.80 -18.76 -2.09
C SER A 208 -2.02 -19.98 -2.99
N GLU A 209 -2.68 -19.83 -4.15
CA GLU A 209 -2.96 -20.95 -5.06
C GLU A 209 -1.74 -21.45 -5.85
N GLY A 210 -0.62 -20.73 -5.83
CA GLY A 210 0.65 -21.18 -6.42
C GLY A 210 0.65 -21.29 -7.95
N LYS A 211 -0.27 -20.63 -8.64
CA LYS A 211 -0.37 -20.55 -10.12
C LYS A 211 -0.19 -19.12 -10.61
N ASN A 212 0.81 -18.43 -10.05
CA ASN A 212 1.01 -17.01 -10.21
C ASN A 212 2.34 -16.72 -10.88
N LEU A 213 2.34 -15.75 -11.78
CA LEU A 213 3.52 -15.14 -12.35
C LEU A 213 3.71 -13.77 -11.68
N VAL A 214 4.86 -13.57 -11.03
CA VAL A 214 5.24 -12.26 -10.49
C VAL A 214 6.26 -11.63 -11.41
N LYS A 215 5.99 -10.39 -11.83
CA LYS A 215 6.93 -9.51 -12.53
C LYS A 215 7.47 -8.47 -11.55
N ILE A 216 8.78 -8.36 -11.50
CA ILE A 216 9.51 -7.34 -10.76
C ILE A 216 10.17 -6.41 -11.77
N GLU A 217 9.79 -5.15 -11.77
CA GLU A 217 10.34 -4.12 -12.65
C GLU A 217 11.23 -3.17 -11.86
N LEU A 218 12.42 -2.91 -12.39
CA LEU A 218 13.46 -2.15 -11.72
C LEU A 218 13.94 -1.01 -12.64
N LYS A 219 14.19 0.16 -12.06
CA LYS A 219 14.79 1.30 -12.76
C LYS A 219 15.86 1.95 -11.91
N ASP A 220 17.00 2.25 -12.53
CA ASP A 220 18.10 2.96 -11.88
C ASP A 220 17.98 4.49 -12.04
N TRP A 221 18.98 5.21 -11.53
CA TRP A 221 19.01 6.67 -11.62
C TRP A 221 19.43 7.20 -13.00
N GLU A 222 20.11 6.39 -13.81
CA GLU A 222 20.44 6.68 -15.22
C GLU A 222 19.24 6.47 -16.16
N GLY A 223 18.14 5.90 -15.66
CA GLY A 223 16.94 5.63 -16.43
C GLY A 223 16.90 4.26 -17.09
N LYS A 224 17.95 3.43 -16.95
CA LYS A 224 17.99 2.05 -17.42
C LYS A 224 16.96 1.21 -16.66
N ARG A 225 16.25 0.37 -17.39
CA ARG A 225 15.22 -0.53 -16.88
C ARG A 225 15.65 -1.98 -17.01
N THR A 226 15.24 -2.81 -16.07
CA THR A 226 15.35 -4.26 -16.17
C THR A 226 14.15 -4.92 -15.49
N TYR A 227 14.01 -6.23 -15.67
CA TYR A 227 12.90 -6.99 -15.09
C TYR A 227 13.34 -8.41 -14.69
N ALA A 228 12.57 -8.98 -13.76
CA ALA A 228 12.64 -10.37 -13.34
C ALA A 228 11.23 -10.95 -13.27
N PHE A 229 11.07 -12.18 -13.71
CA PHE A 229 9.86 -12.97 -13.60
C PHE A 229 10.12 -14.16 -12.69
N TYR A 230 9.14 -14.49 -11.85
CA TYR A 230 9.15 -15.69 -11.01
C TYR A 230 7.81 -16.40 -11.16
N GLU A 231 7.86 -17.64 -11.61
CA GLU A 231 6.70 -18.53 -11.70
C GLU A 231 6.34 -19.12 -10.34
N ASN A 232 5.12 -19.63 -10.19
CA ASN A 232 4.62 -20.29 -8.97
C ASN A 232 4.92 -19.50 -7.69
N PHE A 233 4.93 -18.17 -7.79
CA PHE A 233 5.20 -17.30 -6.66
C PHE A 233 4.02 -17.39 -5.69
N ARG A 234 4.30 -17.76 -4.44
CA ARG A 234 3.29 -17.91 -3.40
C ARG A 234 3.83 -17.53 -2.04
N ILE A 235 2.93 -17.13 -1.16
CA ILE A 235 3.22 -16.95 0.25
C ILE A 235 2.27 -17.80 1.09
N THR A 236 2.71 -18.21 2.27
CA THR A 236 1.86 -18.90 3.25
C THR A 236 1.03 -17.91 4.07
N ASP A 237 0.23 -18.41 4.99
CA ASP A 237 -0.64 -17.60 5.85
C ASP A 237 0.15 -16.94 7.00
N GLU A 238 -0.55 -16.17 7.84
CA GLU A 238 0.07 -15.52 9.00
C GLU A 238 0.64 -16.52 10.02
N ALA A 239 0.05 -17.72 10.13
CA ALA A 239 0.52 -18.75 11.07
C ALA A 239 1.93 -19.23 10.72
N ASP A 240 2.23 -19.40 9.43
CA ASP A 240 3.58 -19.68 8.93
C ASP A 240 4.33 -18.39 8.51
N LYS A 241 3.93 -17.23 9.04
CA LYS A 241 4.64 -15.96 8.91
C LYS A 241 4.85 -15.52 7.47
N TYR A 242 3.86 -15.74 6.60
CA TYR A 242 3.88 -15.33 5.20
C TYR A 242 5.10 -15.83 4.43
N ARG A 243 5.53 -17.07 4.69
CA ARG A 243 6.73 -17.68 4.09
C ARG A 243 6.68 -17.62 2.57
N LEU A 244 7.76 -17.15 1.96
CA LEU A 244 7.88 -17.02 0.52
C LEU A 244 8.28 -18.34 -0.14
N HIS A 245 7.64 -18.65 -1.26
CA HIS A 245 8.11 -19.65 -2.22
C HIS A 245 7.95 -19.12 -3.63
N TYR A 246 8.85 -19.51 -4.52
CA TYR A 246 8.74 -19.26 -5.95
C TYR A 246 9.40 -20.40 -6.72
N GLY A 247 9.02 -20.53 -7.98
CA GLY A 247 9.52 -21.50 -8.94
C GLY A 247 10.59 -20.88 -9.85
N GLN A 248 10.47 -21.13 -11.15
CA GLN A 248 11.50 -20.77 -12.11
C GLN A 248 11.64 -19.26 -12.29
N TYR A 249 12.89 -18.82 -12.43
CA TYR A 249 13.27 -17.46 -12.76
C TYR A 249 13.40 -17.28 -14.27
N SER A 250 12.98 -16.12 -14.78
CA SER A 250 13.42 -15.61 -16.08
C SER A 250 13.56 -14.09 -16.07
N GLY A 251 14.35 -13.52 -16.98
CA GLY A 251 14.47 -12.07 -17.15
C GLY A 251 15.90 -11.57 -17.25
N LYS A 252 16.05 -10.24 -17.28
CA LYS A 252 17.32 -9.54 -17.54
C LYS A 252 17.96 -8.93 -16.28
N ALA A 253 17.31 -9.01 -15.12
CA ALA A 253 17.81 -8.43 -13.87
C ALA A 253 18.82 -9.31 -13.11
N GLY A 254 19.00 -10.56 -13.54
CA GLY A 254 19.63 -11.62 -12.74
C GLY A 254 18.74 -12.08 -11.58
N ASP A 255 18.94 -13.33 -11.15
CA ASP A 255 18.15 -13.96 -10.07
C ASP A 255 18.71 -13.61 -8.69
N ALA A 256 18.32 -12.44 -8.18
CA ALA A 256 18.71 -12.01 -6.84
C ALA A 256 17.87 -12.67 -5.73
N LEU A 257 16.66 -13.18 -6.01
CA LEU A 257 15.86 -13.81 -4.95
C LEU A 257 16.47 -15.15 -4.53
N THR A 258 17.12 -15.87 -5.45
CA THR A 258 17.86 -17.12 -5.15
C THR A 258 19.22 -16.86 -4.48
N GLY A 259 19.66 -15.61 -4.35
CA GLY A 259 20.99 -15.27 -3.82
C GLY A 259 22.07 -15.11 -4.90
N GLY A 260 21.72 -15.23 -6.19
CA GLY A 260 22.68 -15.16 -7.30
C GLY A 260 23.35 -16.50 -7.63
N GLY A 261 24.51 -16.45 -8.28
CA GLY A 261 25.19 -17.64 -8.82
C GLY A 261 26.16 -18.36 -7.88
N GLY A 262 26.53 -17.75 -6.75
CA GLY A 262 27.47 -18.32 -5.79
C GLY A 262 26.78 -19.18 -4.73
N SER A 263 27.38 -20.32 -4.36
CA SER A 263 26.77 -21.26 -3.40
C SER A 263 26.65 -20.69 -1.99
N VAL A 264 27.59 -19.84 -1.58
CA VAL A 264 27.59 -19.19 -0.26
C VAL A 264 26.45 -18.20 -0.18
N GLU A 265 26.31 -17.35 -1.20
CA GLU A 265 25.25 -16.35 -1.30
C GLU A 265 23.88 -17.02 -1.43
N GLN A 266 23.76 -18.12 -2.18
CA GLN A 266 22.51 -18.89 -2.23
C GLN A 266 22.10 -19.39 -0.84
N TRP A 267 23.04 -19.92 -0.06
CA TRP A 267 22.75 -20.38 1.30
C TRP A 267 22.31 -19.24 2.23
N SER A 268 23.02 -18.10 2.20
CA SER A 268 22.81 -17.01 3.16
C SER A 268 21.80 -15.96 2.72
N ALA A 269 21.50 -15.85 1.43
CA ALA A 269 20.74 -14.74 0.87
C ALA A 269 19.57 -15.17 -0.02
N SER A 270 19.39 -16.48 -0.28
CA SER A 270 18.17 -16.97 -0.91
C SER A 270 16.96 -16.69 -0.02
N LEU A 271 15.91 -16.14 -0.62
CA LEU A 271 14.67 -15.79 0.06
C LEU A 271 13.61 -16.89 -0.05
N SER A 272 13.84 -17.93 -0.86
CA SER A 272 12.90 -19.05 -0.97
C SER A 272 12.85 -19.85 0.33
N GLY A 273 11.64 -20.10 0.82
CA GLY A 273 11.38 -20.72 2.11
C GLY A 273 11.62 -19.82 3.31
N MET A 274 11.96 -18.54 3.14
CA MET A 274 12.14 -17.62 4.27
C MET A 274 10.80 -17.09 4.77
N GLN A 275 10.68 -16.97 6.09
CA GLN A 275 9.56 -16.29 6.73
C GLN A 275 9.73 -14.78 6.59
N PHE A 276 8.61 -14.06 6.62
CA PHE A 276 8.66 -12.61 6.64
C PHE A 276 9.15 -12.12 8.00
N SER A 277 9.96 -11.06 8.03
CA SER A 277 10.45 -10.45 9.26
C SER A 277 10.25 -8.94 9.22
N THR A 278 9.96 -8.35 10.37
CA THR A 278 9.85 -6.90 10.60
C THR A 278 10.65 -6.52 11.85
N ARG A 279 10.83 -5.22 12.10
CA ARG A 279 11.67 -4.75 13.22
C ARG A 279 11.21 -5.23 14.60
N ASP A 280 9.92 -5.52 14.74
CA ASP A 280 9.23 -5.99 15.95
C ASP A 280 8.95 -7.51 15.94
N GLN A 281 9.18 -8.20 14.83
CA GLN A 281 8.99 -9.65 14.72
C GLN A 281 10.06 -10.29 13.83
N ASP A 282 11.08 -10.84 14.49
CA ASP A 282 12.21 -11.49 13.84
C ASP A 282 11.91 -12.97 13.54
N ASN A 283 11.97 -13.34 12.26
CA ASN A 283 11.84 -14.71 11.77
C ASN A 283 12.96 -15.03 10.75
N ASP A 284 14.08 -14.30 10.80
CA ASP A 284 15.22 -14.50 9.90
C ASP A 284 16.21 -15.56 10.44
N ARG A 285 17.29 -15.84 9.68
CA ARG A 285 18.28 -16.86 10.04
C ARG A 285 19.56 -16.27 10.64
N TYR A 286 19.56 -14.97 10.96
CA TYR A 286 20.72 -14.27 11.47
C TYR A 286 20.77 -14.30 13.00
N LEU A 287 21.32 -15.38 13.56
CA LEU A 287 21.39 -15.62 15.01
C LEU A 287 22.07 -14.52 15.86
N GLN A 288 22.84 -13.62 15.25
CA GLN A 288 23.63 -12.59 15.94
C GLN A 288 22.93 -11.24 16.03
N GLY A 289 21.77 -11.07 15.39
CA GLY A 289 21.05 -9.80 15.35
C GLY A 289 19.69 -9.97 14.67
N SER A 290 19.20 -8.92 14.02
CA SER A 290 17.97 -8.97 13.25
C SER A 290 18.16 -8.22 11.93
N CYS A 291 17.99 -8.92 10.82
CA CYS A 291 18.13 -8.35 9.49
C CYS A 291 17.10 -7.24 9.26
N ALA A 292 15.88 -7.38 9.77
CA ALA A 292 14.84 -6.36 9.63
C ALA A 292 15.20 -5.06 10.38
N GLN A 293 15.85 -5.16 11.54
CA GLN A 293 16.33 -4.00 12.29
C GLN A 293 17.53 -3.34 11.61
N GLU A 294 18.51 -4.12 11.13
CA GLU A 294 19.69 -3.58 10.43
C GLU A 294 19.32 -2.94 9.07
N ASN A 295 18.35 -3.52 8.37
CA ASN A 295 17.90 -3.06 7.05
C ASN A 295 16.76 -2.04 7.08
N GLU A 296 16.23 -1.71 8.27
CA GLU A 296 15.12 -0.76 8.46
C GLU A 296 13.91 -1.06 7.53
N ALA A 297 13.56 -2.34 7.36
CA ALA A 297 12.52 -2.76 6.43
C ALA A 297 11.87 -4.08 6.85
N GLY A 298 10.68 -4.37 6.32
CA GLY A 298 10.06 -5.69 6.38
C GLY A 298 10.31 -6.47 5.09
N TRP A 299 10.79 -7.70 5.20
CA TRP A 299 11.13 -8.54 4.05
C TRP A 299 11.24 -10.02 4.42
N TRP A 300 11.37 -10.89 3.40
CA TRP A 300 11.68 -12.32 3.58
C TRP A 300 13.17 -12.54 3.83
N PHE A 301 13.70 -11.98 4.93
CA PHE A 301 15.13 -12.03 5.23
C PHE A 301 15.62 -13.45 5.55
N ASN A 302 16.84 -13.75 5.09
CA ASN A 302 17.64 -14.91 5.45
C ASN A 302 18.80 -14.47 6.35
N ARG A 303 20.01 -14.29 5.80
CA ARG A 303 21.23 -13.81 6.48
C ARG A 303 22.10 -12.91 5.57
N CYS A 304 21.65 -11.73 5.12
CA CYS A 304 20.30 -11.19 5.28
C CYS A 304 19.53 -11.25 3.96
N HIS A 305 20.10 -10.77 2.86
CA HIS A 305 19.42 -10.72 1.56
C HIS A 305 20.42 -10.52 0.42
N ALA A 306 19.99 -10.83 -0.81
CA ALA A 306 20.65 -10.43 -2.05
C ALA A 306 19.78 -9.43 -2.84
N ALA A 307 18.54 -9.22 -2.41
CA ALA A 307 17.64 -8.19 -2.88
C ALA A 307 16.77 -7.73 -1.72
N ASN A 308 16.57 -6.42 -1.62
CA ASN A 308 15.67 -5.80 -0.66
C ASN A 308 14.98 -4.62 -1.33
N LEU A 309 13.73 -4.81 -1.78
CA LEU A 309 12.97 -3.75 -2.46
C LEU A 309 12.19 -2.86 -1.47
N ASN A 310 12.17 -3.24 -0.20
CA ASN A 310 11.52 -2.50 0.88
C ASN A 310 12.50 -1.65 1.69
N GLY A 311 13.80 -1.70 1.37
CA GLY A 311 14.84 -0.92 2.03
C GLY A 311 14.65 0.60 1.94
N LYS A 312 15.63 1.30 2.50
CA LYS A 312 15.69 2.75 2.59
C LYS A 312 15.93 3.40 1.23
N PHE A 313 15.18 4.45 0.95
CA PHE A 313 15.24 5.14 -0.34
C PHE A 313 16.40 6.15 -0.41
N TYR A 314 17.51 5.74 -1.04
CA TYR A 314 18.65 6.64 -1.29
C TYR A 314 18.53 7.33 -2.65
N ARG A 315 18.46 8.67 -2.65
CA ARG A 315 18.16 9.49 -3.83
C ARG A 315 19.28 9.61 -4.87
N THR A 316 20.47 9.10 -4.58
CA THR A 316 21.67 9.25 -5.40
C THR A 316 22.10 7.95 -6.08
N GLY A 317 21.36 6.87 -5.88
CA GLY A 317 21.76 5.54 -6.31
C GLY A 317 22.83 4.98 -5.40
N LYS A 318 24.08 5.39 -5.61
CA LYS A 318 25.20 4.99 -4.75
C LYS A 318 25.03 5.60 -3.36
N TYR A 319 25.23 4.78 -2.34
CA TYR A 319 25.17 5.20 -0.94
C TYR A 319 26.27 4.52 -0.13
N LYS A 320 26.53 5.09 1.06
CA LYS A 320 27.42 4.52 2.07
C LYS A 320 26.65 4.51 3.40
N GLY A 321 26.82 3.45 4.16
CA GLY A 321 26.14 3.25 5.43
C GLY A 321 26.83 2.18 6.25
N LYS A 322 26.36 1.98 7.49
CA LYS A 322 26.81 0.86 8.32
C LYS A 322 26.41 -0.49 7.71
N TYR A 323 25.24 -0.52 7.07
CA TYR A 323 24.64 -1.68 6.42
C TYR A 323 24.23 -1.32 4.99
N ASP A 324 24.02 -2.35 4.17
CA ASP A 324 23.53 -2.29 2.79
C ASP A 324 21.99 -2.27 2.73
N ASN A 325 21.40 -1.33 3.47
CA ASN A 325 19.96 -1.25 3.73
C ASN A 325 19.15 -0.48 2.66
N GLY A 326 19.66 -0.30 1.45
CA GLY A 326 18.98 0.41 0.37
C GLY A 326 17.91 -0.40 -0.38
N LEU A 327 17.24 0.21 -1.37
CA LEU A 327 16.41 -0.55 -2.33
C LEU A 327 17.32 -1.26 -3.34
N VAL A 328 17.71 -2.50 -3.07
CA VAL A 328 18.81 -3.14 -3.80
C VAL A 328 18.37 -4.38 -4.58
N TRP A 329 19.07 -4.63 -5.68
CA TRP A 329 19.00 -5.86 -6.46
C TRP A 329 20.43 -6.29 -6.82
N GLY A 330 20.98 -7.22 -6.03
CA GLY A 330 22.40 -7.53 -6.00
C GLY A 330 22.96 -7.96 -7.36
N THR A 331 22.23 -8.77 -8.11
CA THR A 331 22.66 -9.29 -9.42
C THR A 331 22.64 -8.26 -10.54
N TRP A 332 22.12 -7.05 -10.31
CA TRP A 332 22.09 -5.98 -11.32
C TRP A 332 22.98 -4.79 -11.00
N ARG A 333 22.83 -4.19 -9.81
CA ARG A 333 23.58 -2.97 -9.42
C ARG A 333 24.43 -3.14 -8.16
N GLY A 334 24.45 -4.34 -7.58
CA GLY A 334 25.09 -4.62 -6.30
C GLY A 334 24.29 -4.07 -5.12
N LEU A 335 24.79 -4.34 -3.91
CA LEU A 335 24.11 -4.03 -2.65
C LEU A 335 24.32 -2.56 -2.20
N TRP A 336 25.28 -1.84 -2.76
CA TRP A 336 25.57 -0.43 -2.43
C TRP A 336 24.98 0.57 -3.43
N TYR A 337 23.96 0.14 -4.18
CA TYR A 337 23.22 0.98 -5.12
C TYR A 337 21.72 0.84 -4.90
N SER A 338 21.09 1.89 -4.39
CA SER A 338 19.64 1.99 -4.24
C SER A 338 18.97 2.33 -5.57
N LEU A 339 17.99 1.54 -5.97
CA LEU A 339 17.21 1.75 -7.17
C LEU A 339 16.30 2.98 -7.05
N ARG A 340 15.93 3.54 -8.21
CA ARG A 340 15.06 4.71 -8.32
C ARG A 340 13.59 4.33 -8.38
N HIS A 341 13.26 3.25 -9.10
CA HIS A 341 11.90 2.70 -9.16
C HIS A 341 11.93 1.19 -8.98
N THR A 342 10.96 0.69 -8.22
CA THR A 342 10.67 -0.74 -8.10
C THR A 342 9.17 -0.94 -8.21
N THR A 343 8.74 -2.00 -8.87
CA THR A 343 7.33 -2.39 -8.91
C THR A 343 7.27 -3.90 -8.89
N MET A 344 6.51 -4.47 -7.96
CA MET A 344 6.21 -5.90 -7.91
C MET A 344 4.73 -6.08 -8.19
N LYS A 345 4.43 -6.91 -9.19
CA LYS A 345 3.05 -7.13 -9.65
C LYS A 345 2.83 -8.58 -10.03
N VAL A 346 1.61 -9.06 -9.82
CA VAL A 346 1.20 -10.44 -10.05
C VAL A 346 0.13 -10.52 -11.12
N ARG A 347 0.15 -11.62 -11.87
CA ARG A 347 -0.88 -12.06 -12.79
C ARG A 347 -0.96 -13.60 -12.74
N PRO A 348 -2.11 -14.22 -13.07
CA PRO A 348 -2.16 -15.68 -13.23
C PRO A 348 -1.12 -16.19 -14.23
N LEU A 349 -0.54 -17.36 -13.96
CA LEU A 349 0.49 -17.97 -14.81
C LEU A 349 -0.06 -18.30 -16.21
N VAL A 350 -1.28 -18.83 -16.27
CA VAL A 350 -2.02 -19.00 -17.52
C VAL A 350 -2.91 -17.78 -17.69
N PHE A 351 -2.44 -16.83 -18.46
CA PHE A 351 -3.19 -15.64 -18.85
C PHE A 351 -3.24 -15.60 -20.38
N LEU A 352 -4.44 -15.71 -20.94
CA LEU A 352 -4.64 -15.65 -22.38
C LEU A 352 -4.82 -14.19 -22.77
N ASP A 353 -3.70 -13.53 -23.06
CA ASP A 353 -3.74 -12.31 -23.84
C ASP A 353 -4.43 -12.66 -25.18
N ALA A 354 -5.65 -12.16 -25.41
CA ALA A 354 -6.36 -12.33 -26.69
C ALA A 354 -5.56 -11.78 -27.90
N VAL A 355 -4.40 -11.18 -27.65
CA VAL A 355 -3.35 -10.90 -28.62
C VAL A 355 -2.25 -11.95 -28.43
N GLY A 356 -2.35 -13.05 -29.17
CA GLY A 356 -1.42 -14.16 -29.09
C GLY A 356 0.03 -13.75 -29.35
N SER A 357 0.97 -14.53 -28.80
CA SER A 357 2.34 -14.72 -29.31
C SER A 357 2.98 -13.48 -29.96
N GLY A 358 3.13 -12.41 -29.18
CA GLY A 358 3.98 -11.29 -29.55
C GLY A 358 5.27 -11.36 -28.76
N ALA A 359 6.27 -12.08 -29.26
CA ALA A 359 7.65 -11.81 -28.89
C ALA A 359 7.90 -10.32 -29.17
N GLY A 360 7.83 -9.49 -28.14
CA GLY A 360 8.21 -8.09 -28.19
C GLY A 360 9.68 -8.01 -28.60
N GLU A 361 9.93 -7.18 -29.61
CA GLU A 361 11.13 -7.10 -30.45
C GLU A 361 12.48 -7.11 -29.70
N ILE A 362 13.47 -7.65 -30.43
CA ILE A 362 14.86 -8.01 -30.12
C ILE A 362 15.63 -7.00 -29.27
#